data_AF-A0AAE1WP46-F1
#
_entry.id   AF-A0AAE1WP46-F1
#
_cell.length_a   1.000
_cell.length_b   1.000
_cell.length_c   1.000
_cell.angle_alpha   90.00
_cell.angle_beta   90.00
_cell.angle_gamma   90.00
#
_symmetry.space_group_name_H-M   'P 1'
#
loop_
_entity.id
_entity.type
_entity.pdbx_description
1 polymer ?
#
loop_
_entity_poly.entity_id
_entity_poly.type
_entity_poly.pdbx_seq_one_letter_code
_entity_poly.pdbx_strand_id
1 'polypeptide(L)'
;MSEFHVETTFDAPEGSDPLAIDMINMGKGEIWINGQSIGRHWPGYIAKGSCGECNYAGTFSEKKCQRGCDQPSQRWYHLPRSWLKSSGNLLVVFEEWGGDPTQISLVKRTA
;
A
#
# COMPACT_ATOMS: atom_id res chain seq x y z
N MET A 1 13.15 21.70 2.92
CA MET A 1 12.19 21.81 4.03
C MET A 1 11.46 20.49 4.09
N SER A 2 11.50 19.81 5.22
CA SER A 2 10.85 18.51 5.44
C SER A 2 9.33 18.74 5.56
N GLU A 3 8.63 18.75 4.44
CA GLU A 3 7.19 18.69 4.50
C GLU A 3 6.80 17.23 4.75
N PHE A 4 6.24 16.95 5.93
CA PHE A 4 5.60 15.68 6.30
C PHE A 4 4.34 15.40 5.44
N HIS A 5 4.15 16.17 4.36
CA HIS A 5 2.98 16.24 3.54
C HIS A 5 3.44 16.25 2.08
N VAL A 6 2.92 15.31 1.30
CA VAL A 6 3.22 15.17 -0.12
C VAL A 6 1.90 15.19 -0.88
N GLU A 7 1.82 16.01 -1.92
CA GLU A 7 0.67 16.06 -2.81
C GLU A 7 1.12 15.93 -4.26
N THR A 8 0.29 15.26 -5.07
CA THR A 8 0.48 15.18 -6.52
C THR A 8 -0.85 14.93 -7.22
N THR A 9 -0.88 15.18 -8.52
CA THR A 9 -2.04 14.87 -9.36
C THR A 9 -1.69 13.84 -10.43
N PHE A 10 -2.64 12.96 -10.75
CA PHE A 10 -2.41 11.88 -11.70
C PHE A 10 -3.67 11.50 -12.48
N ASP A 11 -3.46 10.87 -13.64
CA ASP A 11 -4.53 10.32 -14.48
C ASP A 11 -4.81 8.85 -14.11
N ALA A 12 -6.07 8.44 -14.19
CA ALA A 12 -6.45 7.08 -13.80
C ALA A 12 -5.80 6.05 -14.75
N PRO A 13 -5.16 4.98 -14.21
CA PRO A 13 -4.65 3.92 -15.06
C PRO A 13 -5.77 3.24 -15.84
N GLU A 14 -5.54 2.97 -17.12
CA GLU A 14 -6.50 2.31 -18.00
C GLU A 14 -6.94 0.92 -17.50
N GLY A 15 -8.04 0.41 -18.06
CA GLY A 15 -8.58 -0.92 -17.79
C GLY A 15 -9.44 -1.01 -16.52
N SER A 16 -9.76 -2.23 -16.13
CA SER A 16 -10.67 -2.52 -15.01
C SER A 16 -10.01 -3.28 -13.85
N ASP A 17 -8.72 -3.64 -13.97
CA ASP A 17 -7.99 -4.40 -12.94
C ASP A 17 -7.95 -3.65 -11.60
N PRO A 18 -8.10 -4.31 -10.44
CA PRO A 18 -8.00 -3.64 -9.14
C PRO A 18 -6.68 -2.87 -8.98
N LEU A 19 -6.75 -1.72 -8.32
CA LEU A 19 -5.58 -0.86 -8.10
C LEU A 19 -5.12 -0.91 -6.65
N ALA A 20 -3.83 -0.66 -6.46
CA ALA A 20 -3.24 -0.33 -5.18
C ALA A 20 -2.13 0.70 -5.34
N ILE A 21 -1.80 1.37 -4.23
CA ILE A 21 -0.67 2.28 -4.11
C ILE A 21 0.48 1.51 -3.48
N ASP A 22 1.62 1.42 -4.15
CA ASP A 22 2.84 0.82 -3.63
C ASP A 22 3.60 1.88 -2.81
N MET A 23 3.72 1.61 -1.51
CA MET A 23 4.31 2.51 -0.54
C MET A 23 5.63 1.96 0.02
N ILE A 24 6.30 1.02 -0.66
CA ILE A 24 7.48 0.31 -0.11
C ILE A 24 8.60 1.21 0.44
N ASN A 25 8.80 2.39 -0.14
CA ASN A 25 9.85 3.35 0.28
C ASN A 25 9.33 4.46 1.21
N MET A 26 8.10 4.31 1.71
CA MET A 26 7.51 5.22 2.69
C MET A 26 7.69 4.65 4.10
N GLY A 27 7.40 5.46 5.12
CA GLY A 27 7.56 5.09 6.52
C GLY A 27 6.23 4.71 7.16
N LYS A 28 5.50 5.71 7.63
CA LYS A 28 4.22 5.58 8.33
C LYS A 28 3.38 6.83 8.13
N GLY A 29 2.07 6.71 8.01
CA GLY A 29 1.19 7.88 8.01
C GLY A 29 -0.18 7.56 7.44
N GLU A 30 -0.73 8.46 6.63
CA GLU A 30 -2.09 8.35 6.09
C GLU A 30 -2.14 8.77 4.62
N ILE A 31 -3.05 8.15 3.85
CA ILE A 31 -3.21 8.37 2.42
C ILE A 31 -4.64 8.84 2.12
N TRP A 32 -4.78 9.82 1.24
CA TRP A 32 -6.06 10.28 0.70
C TRP A 32 -6.02 10.35 -0.83
N ILE A 33 -7.17 10.03 -1.43
CA ILE A 33 -7.43 10.21 -2.87
C ILE A 33 -8.69 11.03 -3.02
N ASN A 34 -8.60 12.17 -3.71
CA ASN A 34 -9.75 13.05 -3.96
C ASN A 34 -10.51 13.43 -2.67
N GLY A 35 -9.79 13.63 -1.56
CA GLY A 35 -10.35 13.92 -0.23
C GLY A 35 -10.92 12.72 0.52
N GLN A 36 -10.94 11.52 -0.09
CA GLN A 36 -11.38 10.28 0.55
C GLN A 36 -10.19 9.57 1.19
N SER A 37 -10.33 9.16 2.46
CA SER A 37 -9.27 8.46 3.16
C SER A 37 -9.14 7.02 2.66
N ILE A 38 -7.96 6.65 2.18
CA ILE A 38 -7.58 5.26 1.88
C ILE A 38 -7.24 4.53 3.19
N GLY A 39 -6.72 5.25 4.17
CA GLY A 39 -6.40 4.76 5.50
C GLY A 39 -4.94 4.98 5.88
N ARG A 40 -4.54 4.33 6.97
CA ARG A 40 -3.16 4.39 7.50
C ARG A 40 -2.23 3.51 6.67
N HIS A 41 -1.06 4.04 6.37
CA HIS A 41 0.06 3.26 5.85
C HIS A 41 1.13 3.06 6.92
N TRP A 42 1.72 1.88 6.96
CA TRP A 42 2.88 1.60 7.80
C TRP A 42 3.83 0.54 7.17
N PRO A 43 4.30 0.77 5.94
CA PRO A 43 5.24 -0.12 5.28
C PRO A 43 6.58 -0.26 6.02
N GLY A 44 6.98 0.76 6.81
CA GLY A 44 8.16 0.68 7.67
C GLY A 44 8.06 -0.35 8.80
N TYR A 45 6.86 -0.84 9.13
CA TYR A 45 6.69 -1.93 10.09
C TYR A 45 6.90 -3.28 9.38
N ILE A 46 8.09 -3.84 9.54
CA ILE A 46 8.47 -5.13 8.94
C ILE A 46 7.83 -6.30 9.68
N ALA A 47 7.17 -7.19 8.94
CA ALA A 47 6.53 -8.38 9.49
C ALA A 47 7.57 -9.35 10.06
N LYS A 48 7.38 -9.74 11.32
CA LYS A 48 8.19 -10.75 12.02
C LYS A 48 7.31 -11.94 12.38
N GLY A 49 7.83 -13.14 12.19
CA GLY A 49 7.07 -14.37 12.40
C GLY A 49 7.87 -15.60 12.00
N SER A 50 7.18 -16.74 11.94
CA SER A 50 7.75 -18.00 11.45
C SER A 50 7.08 -18.33 10.13
N CYS A 51 7.68 -17.90 9.03
CA CYS A 51 7.22 -18.23 7.69
C CYS A 51 8.00 -19.43 7.16
N GLY A 52 7.29 -20.37 6.53
CA GLY A 52 7.89 -21.57 5.96
C GLY A 52 6.97 -22.22 4.94
N GLU A 53 7.40 -23.36 4.42
CA GLU A 53 6.51 -24.22 3.64
C GLU A 53 5.41 -24.78 4.56
N CYS A 54 4.21 -24.92 4.01
CA CYS A 54 3.11 -25.49 4.75
C CYS A 54 2.29 -26.43 3.86
N ASN A 55 1.63 -27.39 4.49
CA ASN A 55 0.76 -28.37 3.83
C ASN A 55 -0.68 -28.22 4.34
N TYR A 56 -1.65 -28.44 3.46
CA TYR A 56 -3.07 -28.36 3.79
C TYR A 56 -3.51 -29.43 4.81
N ALA A 57 -2.89 -30.61 4.80
CA ALA A 57 -3.23 -31.72 5.68
C ALA A 57 -2.84 -31.44 7.15
N GLY A 58 -3.59 -32.04 8.08
CA GLY A 58 -3.40 -31.91 9.53
C GLY A 58 -4.01 -30.65 10.14
N THR A 59 -4.08 -30.61 11.48
CA THR A 59 -4.69 -29.51 12.24
C THR A 59 -4.06 -28.16 11.87
N PHE A 60 -4.90 -27.14 11.74
CA PHE A 60 -4.49 -25.77 11.44
C PHE A 60 -4.24 -24.97 12.73
N SER A 61 -3.28 -24.05 12.66
CA SER A 61 -3.12 -22.95 13.60
C SER A 61 -2.81 -21.67 12.83
N GLU A 62 -3.06 -20.51 13.44
CA GLU A 62 -2.84 -19.20 12.85
C GLU A 62 -1.38 -18.94 12.42
N LYS A 63 -0.44 -19.74 12.94
CA LYS A 63 0.98 -19.67 12.62
C LYS A 63 1.43 -20.66 11.54
N LYS A 64 0.59 -21.65 11.17
CA LYS A 64 0.97 -22.78 10.30
C LYS A 64 1.41 -22.36 8.90
N CYS A 65 0.77 -21.36 8.32
CA CYS A 65 0.97 -20.95 6.92
C CYS A 65 1.24 -19.45 6.80
N GLN A 66 2.01 -18.87 7.71
CA GLN A 66 2.38 -17.45 7.63
C GLN A 66 3.27 -17.19 6.40
N ARG A 67 3.09 -16.01 5.79
CA ARG A 67 3.83 -15.53 4.62
C ARG A 67 4.21 -14.06 4.82
N GLY A 68 5.15 -13.58 4.02
CA GLY A 68 5.56 -12.17 4.04
C GLY A 68 6.50 -11.79 5.19
N CYS A 69 7.15 -12.74 5.87
CA CYS A 69 8.18 -12.43 6.85
C CYS A 69 9.32 -11.62 6.21
N ASP A 70 9.86 -10.68 7.00
CA ASP A 70 10.93 -9.77 6.59
C ASP A 70 10.58 -8.83 5.42
N GLN A 71 9.29 -8.74 5.08
CA GLN A 71 8.75 -7.72 4.19
C GLN A 71 7.94 -6.68 4.99
N PRO A 72 7.62 -5.51 4.42
CA PRO A 72 6.60 -4.62 4.98
C PRO A 72 5.35 -5.42 5.35
N SER A 73 4.85 -5.26 6.57
CA SER A 73 3.62 -5.92 7.03
C SER A 73 2.43 -5.62 6.10
N GLN A 74 2.45 -4.43 5.50
CA GLN A 74 1.65 -4.10 4.33
C GLN A 74 2.42 -3.14 3.40
N ARG A 75 2.64 -3.57 2.15
CA ARG A 75 3.29 -2.77 1.10
C ARG A 75 2.27 -2.02 0.22
N TRP A 76 1.19 -2.72 -0.16
CA TRP A 76 0.20 -2.22 -1.10
C TRP A 76 -1.09 -1.81 -0.39
N TYR A 77 -1.57 -0.62 -0.73
CA TYR A 77 -2.76 -0.02 -0.12
C TYR A 77 -3.85 0.10 -1.18
N HIS A 78 -4.99 -0.55 -0.95
CA HIS A 78 -6.04 -0.68 -1.97
C HIS A 78 -6.61 0.67 -2.38
N LEU A 79 -6.74 0.89 -3.70
CA LEU A 79 -7.34 2.06 -4.31
C LEU A 79 -8.61 1.66 -5.08
N PRO A 80 -9.81 1.97 -4.57
CA PRO A 80 -11.05 1.70 -5.29
C PRO A 80 -11.13 2.51 -6.59
N ARG A 81 -11.35 1.84 -7.72
CA ARG A 81 -11.47 2.51 -9.03
C ARG A 81 -12.62 3.53 -9.08
N SER A 82 -13.70 3.27 -8.35
CA SER A 82 -14.86 4.18 -8.26
C SER A 82 -14.54 5.52 -7.61
N TRP A 83 -13.37 5.67 -6.95
CA TRP A 83 -12.93 6.92 -6.35
C TRP A 83 -12.14 7.80 -7.34
N LEU A 84 -11.83 7.28 -8.52
CA LEU A 84 -11.03 7.96 -9.54
C LEU A 84 -11.91 8.62 -10.60
N LYS A 85 -11.49 9.81 -11.01
CA LYS A 85 -11.87 10.48 -12.25
C LYS A 85 -10.93 10.02 -13.37
N SER A 86 -11.27 10.27 -14.63
CA SER A 86 -10.38 9.95 -15.75
C SER A 86 -9.02 10.65 -15.67
N SER A 87 -9.00 11.92 -15.24
CA SER A 87 -7.80 12.73 -15.04
C SER A 87 -7.89 13.63 -13.81
N GLY A 88 -6.75 14.17 -13.39
CA GLY A 88 -6.68 15.17 -12.31
C GLY A 88 -7.10 14.63 -10.94
N ASN A 89 -6.76 13.39 -10.63
CA ASN A 89 -6.96 12.82 -9.31
C ASN A 89 -5.91 13.35 -8.35
N LEU A 90 -6.33 13.86 -7.19
CA LEU A 90 -5.42 14.36 -6.17
C LEU A 90 -5.04 13.22 -5.21
N LEU A 91 -3.74 12.91 -5.14
CA LEU A 91 -3.14 12.08 -4.10
C LEU A 91 -2.52 12.98 -3.04
N VAL A 92 -2.87 12.74 -1.78
CA VAL A 92 -2.24 13.37 -0.62
C VAL A 92 -1.73 12.29 0.31
N VAL A 93 -0.49 12.43 0.77
CA VAL A 93 0.15 11.54 1.74
C VAL A 93 0.68 12.36 2.89
N PHE A 94 0.28 12.00 4.11
CA PHE A 94 0.99 12.39 5.31
C PHE A 94 2.04 11.32 5.63
N GLU A 95 3.29 11.74 5.83
CA GLU A 95 4.45 10.88 6.13
C GLU A 95 5.05 11.29 7.47
N GLU A 96 4.85 10.47 8.49
CA GLU A 96 5.25 10.67 9.88
C GLU A 96 6.72 10.30 10.13
N TRP A 97 7.25 9.27 9.47
CA TRP A 97 8.56 8.67 9.78
C TRP A 97 9.64 8.96 8.73
N GLY A 98 9.24 9.58 7.62
CA GLY A 98 10.10 9.85 6.47
C GLY A 98 10.07 8.72 5.46
N GLY A 99 10.34 9.07 4.21
CA GLY A 99 10.28 8.18 3.06
C GLY A 99 10.68 8.91 1.78
N ASP A 100 10.81 8.15 0.70
CA ASP A 100 11.08 8.71 -0.63
C ASP A 100 9.80 8.73 -1.48
N PRO A 101 9.09 9.88 -1.55
CA PRO A 101 7.84 9.98 -2.29
C PRO A 101 7.99 9.79 -3.80
N THR A 102 9.22 9.93 -4.35
CA THR A 102 9.46 9.74 -5.79
C THR A 102 9.28 8.29 -6.22
N GLN A 103 9.25 7.35 -5.27
CA GLN A 103 9.07 5.92 -5.51
C GLN A 103 7.65 5.42 -5.20
N ILE A 104 6.72 6.32 -4.82
CA ILE A 104 5.30 5.97 -4.74
C ILE A 104 4.80 5.68 -6.16
N SER A 105 4.12 4.55 -6.34
CA SER A 105 3.57 4.18 -7.65
C SER A 105 2.20 3.52 -7.54
N LEU A 106 1.42 3.62 -8.61
CA LEU A 106 0.18 2.86 -8.76
C LEU A 106 0.47 1.53 -9.43
N VAL A 107 -0.08 0.45 -8.88
CA VAL A 107 0.05 -0.90 -9.41
C VAL A 107 -1.31 -1.49 -9.73
N LYS A 108 -1.37 -2.27 -10.81
CA LYS A 108 -2.52 -3.10 -11.16
C LYS A 108 -2.35 -4.49 -10.58
N ARG A 109 -3.39 -5.03 -9.96
CA ARG A 109 -3.43 -6.43 -9.53
C ARG A 109 -4.00 -7.28 -10.66
N THR A 110 -3.13 -7.99 -11.36
CA THR A 110 -3.51 -8.96 -12.39
C THR A 110 -3.70 -10.35 -11.77
N ALA A 111 -4.47 -11.20 -12.46
CA ALA A 111 -4.59 -12.62 -12.12
C ALA A 111 -3.33 -13.42 -12.52
#